data_AF-A0A925F035-F1
#
_entry.id   AF-A0A925F035-F1
#
_cell.length_a   1.000
_cell.length_b   1.000
_cell.length_c   1.000
_cell.angle_alpha   90.00
_cell.angle_beta   90.00
_cell.angle_gamma   90.00
#
_symmetry.space_group_name_H-M   'P 1'
#
loop_
_entity.id
_entity.type
_entity.pdbx_description
1 polymer ?
#
loop_
_entity_poly.entity_id
_entity_poly.type
_entity_poly.pdbx_seq_one_letter_code
_entity_poly.pdbx_strand_id
1 'polypeptide(L)'
;MADISSNFLGIKSPNPFWLASAPPTDKKINVIRAYEAGWGGVVWKTLGSQIKNVSSRYSSVNYGGKRMMGFNNIELISDRPLEINLREIYEVVSMYPDRAMIVSLMADNDRNSWHELIQKCEDAGAMGFELNFGCPHGMTERGMGAAVGQDPEIAKMVVEWVMEKANIPVITKLTPNVHSVVPTARASVEGGTNALSLINTIQSVTGVNLDTLVPNPFVAGKSVFGGYCGPAVKPIALKMLTTIAQDPLTSRVPISGIGGVSTWKDAVEFMLLGSTTVQVCTAAMAHGFRIIEDMCEGLNNWMDEKGYKTTNDFIGKSVEKITHWEDLDINYHHIAHINQDKCIHCGLCFITCEDTSHQSIHIERGHPYNTYTVKDEECVGCNLCQLVCPVEDCITMEVHRVAPEYINWKEWQQRGLPLNDH
;
A
#
# COMPACT_ATOMS: atom_id res chain seq x y z
N MET A 1 22.51 -15.83 -4.51
CA MET A 1 21.93 -15.12 -3.37
C MET A 1 22.17 -13.64 -3.57
N ALA A 2 21.15 -13.02 -4.14
CA ALA A 2 21.07 -11.59 -4.30
C ALA A 2 21.19 -10.87 -2.95
N ASP A 3 21.65 -9.63 -2.97
CA ASP A 3 21.73 -8.78 -1.79
C ASP A 3 20.39 -8.05 -1.63
N ILE A 4 19.63 -8.46 -0.61
CA ILE A 4 18.36 -7.81 -0.26
C ILE A 4 18.54 -6.68 0.75
N SER A 5 19.78 -6.34 1.15
CA SER A 5 20.00 -5.21 2.05
C SER A 5 19.47 -3.90 1.46
N SER A 6 19.07 -2.99 2.34
CA SER A 6 18.45 -1.72 1.97
C SER A 6 19.23 -0.55 2.55
N ASN A 7 19.26 0.55 1.78
CA ASN A 7 19.77 1.83 2.22
C ASN A 7 18.74 2.92 1.85
N PHE A 8 17.97 3.35 2.85
CA PHE A 8 16.95 4.38 2.68
C PHE A 8 17.41 5.65 3.39
N LEU A 9 17.71 6.71 2.63
CA LEU A 9 18.21 7.98 3.17
C LEU A 9 19.51 7.85 4.01
N GLY A 10 20.39 6.90 3.65
CA GLY A 10 21.61 6.62 4.43
C GLY A 10 21.39 5.64 5.59
N ILE A 11 20.14 5.31 5.92
CA ILE A 11 19.77 4.37 6.96
C ILE A 11 19.85 2.96 6.39
N LYS A 12 20.89 2.23 6.79
CA LYS A 12 21.12 0.85 6.35
C LYS A 12 20.28 -0.13 7.16
N SER A 13 19.74 -1.14 6.49
CA SER A 13 19.03 -2.26 7.11
C SER A 13 19.28 -3.56 6.33
N PRO A 14 19.15 -4.74 6.97
CA PRO A 14 19.39 -6.03 6.33
C PRO A 14 18.41 -6.37 5.21
N ASN A 15 17.25 -5.74 5.19
CA ASN A 15 16.20 -5.94 4.18
C ASN A 15 15.27 -4.71 4.12
N PRO A 16 14.50 -4.51 3.03
CA PRO A 16 13.66 -3.34 2.84
C PRO A 16 12.32 -3.39 3.62
N PHE A 17 12.11 -4.39 4.47
CA PHE A 17 10.84 -4.61 5.16
C PHE A 17 10.85 -3.98 6.55
N TRP A 18 10.00 -2.98 6.75
CA TRP A 18 9.86 -2.29 8.03
C TRP A 18 8.48 -2.57 8.63
N LEU A 19 8.38 -2.64 9.96
CA LEU A 19 7.06 -2.55 10.59
C LEU A 19 6.57 -1.10 10.55
N ALA A 20 5.33 -0.88 10.10
CA ALA A 20 4.75 0.46 10.08
C ALA A 20 4.42 0.97 11.50
N SER A 21 4.34 2.30 11.66
CA SER A 21 3.90 2.94 12.92
C SER A 21 2.47 2.53 13.28
N ALA A 22 2.34 1.62 14.24
CA ALA A 22 1.11 0.89 14.56
C ALA A 22 1.26 0.13 15.90
N PRO A 23 0.23 -0.57 16.43
CA PRO A 23 0.37 -1.35 17.66
C PRO A 23 1.59 -2.29 17.74
N PRO A 24 2.03 -2.94 16.63
CA PRO A 24 3.22 -3.77 16.66
C PRO A 24 4.52 -3.03 17.06
N THR A 25 4.55 -1.70 16.97
CA THR A 25 5.76 -0.88 17.23
C THR A 25 5.60 0.08 18.41
N ASP A 26 4.60 -0.13 19.26
CA ASP A 26 4.30 0.75 20.41
C ASP A 26 5.11 0.43 21.67
N LYS A 27 5.79 -0.73 21.72
CA LYS A 27 6.53 -1.18 22.91
C LYS A 27 7.85 -1.83 22.54
N LYS A 28 8.89 -1.62 23.37
CA LYS A 28 10.21 -2.25 23.25
C LYS A 28 10.13 -3.74 22.98
N ILE A 29 9.35 -4.47 23.78
CA ILE A 29 9.26 -5.93 23.67
C ILE A 29 8.79 -6.39 22.29
N ASN A 30 7.90 -5.65 21.64
CA ASN A 30 7.42 -6.01 20.31
C ASN A 30 8.49 -5.72 19.25
N VAL A 31 9.17 -4.57 19.36
CA VAL A 31 10.25 -4.20 18.43
C VAL A 31 11.43 -5.15 18.52
N ILE A 32 11.86 -5.53 19.74
CA ILE A 32 12.90 -6.54 19.93
C ILE A 32 12.52 -7.85 19.26
N ARG A 33 11.30 -8.34 19.51
CA ARG A 33 10.81 -9.59 18.90
C ARG A 33 10.72 -9.52 17.37
N ALA A 34 10.45 -8.34 16.82
CA ALA A 34 10.48 -8.13 15.38
C ALA A 34 11.92 -8.18 14.83
N TYR A 35 12.87 -7.52 15.47
CA TYR A 35 14.27 -7.58 15.06
C TYR A 35 14.88 -8.97 15.18
N GLU A 36 14.57 -9.69 16.26
CA GLU A 36 14.95 -11.09 16.46
C GLU A 36 14.36 -12.00 15.37
N ALA A 37 13.15 -11.72 14.90
CA ALA A 37 12.54 -12.45 13.79
C ALA A 37 13.17 -12.12 12.42
N GLY A 38 13.90 -11.01 12.30
CA GLY A 38 14.59 -10.63 11.06
C GLY A 38 14.07 -9.39 10.36
N TRP A 39 13.17 -8.60 10.97
CA TRP A 39 12.72 -7.33 10.37
C TRP A 39 13.90 -6.37 10.19
N GLY A 40 13.96 -5.73 9.01
CA GLY A 40 15.03 -4.80 8.68
C GLY A 40 14.94 -3.48 9.45
N GLY A 41 13.74 -3.09 9.85
CA GLY A 41 13.50 -1.87 10.61
C GLY A 41 12.09 -1.78 11.18
N VAL A 42 11.86 -0.73 11.97
CA VAL A 42 10.53 -0.33 12.41
C VAL A 42 10.36 1.18 12.27
N VAL A 43 9.11 1.58 12.08
CA VAL A 43 8.64 2.91 12.43
C VAL A 43 7.95 2.83 13.78
N TRP A 44 8.53 3.42 14.82
CA TRP A 44 7.97 3.47 16.17
C TRP A 44 6.59 4.14 16.16
N LYS A 45 5.68 3.64 17.00
CA LYS A 45 4.30 4.19 17.11
C LYS A 45 4.35 5.70 17.32
N THR A 46 3.50 6.43 16.61
CA THR A 46 3.49 7.90 16.62
C THR A 46 3.51 8.48 18.03
N LEU A 47 4.49 9.34 18.31
CA LEU A 47 4.66 10.09 19.55
C LEU A 47 4.10 11.51 19.40
N GLY A 48 3.57 12.05 20.48
CA GLY A 48 2.93 13.37 20.49
C GLY A 48 2.35 13.71 21.86
N SER A 49 1.45 14.69 21.88
CA SER A 49 0.73 15.11 23.08
C SER A 49 -0.10 13.96 23.67
N GLN A 50 -0.17 13.87 25.01
CA GLN A 50 -0.81 12.75 25.70
C GLN A 50 -2.30 12.61 25.31
N ILE A 51 -2.70 11.39 24.94
CA ILE A 51 -4.08 11.05 24.60
C ILE A 51 -4.60 9.89 25.48
N LYS A 52 -5.88 9.54 25.30
CA LYS A 52 -6.48 8.35 25.88
C LYS A 52 -7.34 7.64 24.84
N ASN A 53 -7.03 6.38 24.58
CA ASN A 53 -7.80 5.54 23.67
C ASN A 53 -9.13 5.10 24.30
N VAL A 54 -10.11 4.83 23.44
CA VAL A 54 -11.37 4.16 23.81
C VAL A 54 -11.24 2.63 23.76
N SER A 55 -12.29 1.93 24.19
CA SER A 55 -12.43 0.47 24.11
C SER A 55 -13.90 0.12 23.81
N SER A 56 -14.23 -0.68 22.78
CA SER A 56 -13.39 -1.30 21.74
C SER A 56 -12.86 -0.30 20.71
N ARG A 57 -11.80 -0.67 19.98
CA ARG A 57 -11.19 0.22 18.97
C ARG A 57 -10.80 -0.45 17.65
N TYR A 58 -11.23 -1.70 17.46
CA TYR A 58 -11.01 -2.46 16.25
C TYR A 58 -12.30 -3.13 15.79
N SER A 59 -12.47 -3.21 14.48
CA SER A 59 -13.44 -4.04 13.80
C SER A 59 -12.80 -4.64 12.55
N SER A 60 -13.48 -5.57 11.90
CA SER A 60 -12.94 -6.26 10.72
C SER A 60 -13.99 -6.50 9.66
N VAL A 61 -13.55 -6.58 8.41
CA VAL A 61 -14.37 -7.11 7.30
C VAL A 61 -14.02 -8.58 7.12
N ASN A 62 -15.04 -9.44 7.05
CA ASN A 62 -14.90 -10.84 6.66
C ASN A 62 -15.31 -10.96 5.19
N TYR A 63 -14.66 -11.84 4.42
CA TYR A 63 -14.95 -11.99 2.99
C TYR A 63 -14.71 -13.43 2.53
N GLY A 64 -15.61 -13.97 1.71
CA GLY A 64 -15.44 -15.30 1.09
C GLY A 64 -15.19 -16.44 2.09
N GLY A 65 -15.88 -16.43 3.24
CA GLY A 65 -15.69 -17.42 4.31
C GLY A 65 -14.42 -17.25 5.14
N LYS A 66 -13.54 -16.29 4.81
CA LYS A 66 -12.37 -15.94 5.60
C LYS A 66 -12.71 -14.84 6.61
N ARG A 67 -12.36 -15.08 7.87
CA ARG A 67 -12.43 -14.05 8.92
C ARG A 67 -11.26 -13.09 8.76
N MET A 68 -11.52 -11.82 9.07
CA MET A 68 -10.50 -10.77 9.11
C MET A 68 -9.72 -10.67 7.79
N MET A 69 -10.41 -10.27 6.73
CA MET A 69 -9.76 -9.89 5.47
C MET A 69 -9.05 -8.54 5.61
N GLY A 70 -9.59 -7.63 6.42
CA GLY A 70 -8.96 -6.36 6.76
C GLY A 70 -9.51 -5.82 8.08
N PHE A 71 -8.78 -4.89 8.69
CA PHE A 71 -9.17 -4.22 9.93
C PHE A 71 -9.68 -2.82 9.63
N ASN A 72 -10.53 -2.33 10.52
CA ASN A 72 -10.71 -0.91 10.75
C ASN A 72 -10.36 -0.61 12.20
N ASN A 73 -9.76 0.55 12.42
CA ASN A 73 -9.35 0.97 13.75
C ASN A 73 -9.76 2.41 14.03
N ILE A 74 -10.09 2.68 15.29
CA ILE A 74 -10.28 4.04 15.83
C ILE A 74 -9.24 4.32 16.91
N GLU A 75 -8.05 3.72 16.76
CA GLU A 75 -6.93 3.93 17.66
C GLU A 75 -6.23 5.26 17.33
N LEU A 76 -5.72 5.93 18.37
CA LEU A 76 -4.98 7.18 18.26
C LEU A 76 -3.47 6.91 18.16
N ILE A 77 -2.68 7.95 18.39
CA ILE A 77 -1.22 7.88 18.60
C ILE A 77 -0.89 7.08 19.89
N SER A 78 0.39 6.94 20.26
CA SER A 78 0.75 6.26 21.50
C SER A 78 0.08 6.94 22.71
N ASP A 79 -0.60 6.16 23.56
CA ASP A 79 -1.13 6.64 24.84
C ASP A 79 -0.14 6.47 26.00
N ARG A 80 1.08 6.00 25.69
CA ARG A 80 2.14 5.79 26.66
C ARG A 80 2.88 7.11 26.92
N PRO A 81 3.32 7.37 28.16
CA PRO A 81 4.14 8.53 28.48
C PRO A 81 5.35 8.64 27.55
N LEU A 82 5.63 9.85 27.06
CA LEU A 82 6.74 10.12 26.13
C LEU A 82 8.07 9.56 26.66
N GLU A 83 8.36 9.74 27.95
CA GLU A 83 9.68 9.41 28.49
C GLU A 83 9.93 7.90 28.54
N ILE A 84 8.85 7.11 28.62
CA ILE A 84 8.94 5.65 28.50
C ILE A 84 9.29 5.26 27.07
N ASN A 85 8.66 5.90 26.07
CA ASN A 85 8.98 5.66 24.66
C ASN A 85 10.43 6.05 24.35
N LEU A 86 10.87 7.25 24.77
CA LEU A 86 12.23 7.72 24.52
C LEU A 86 13.29 6.79 25.13
N ARG A 87 13.11 6.37 26.38
CA ARG A 87 14.00 5.40 27.02
C ARG A 87 14.03 4.08 26.27
N GLU A 88 12.87 3.56 25.87
CA GLU A 88 12.77 2.30 25.15
C GLU A 88 13.40 2.36 23.76
N ILE A 89 13.23 3.46 23.02
CA ILE A 89 13.88 3.71 21.74
C ILE A 89 15.39 3.69 21.92
N TYR A 90 15.92 4.42 22.90
CA TYR A 90 17.35 4.46 23.21
C TYR A 90 17.93 3.07 23.50
N GLU A 91 17.24 2.28 24.34
CA GLU A 91 17.63 0.91 24.65
C GLU A 91 17.65 0.03 23.40
N VAL A 92 16.61 0.11 22.56
CA VAL A 92 16.51 -0.70 21.34
C VAL A 92 17.60 -0.35 20.33
N VAL A 93 17.82 0.93 20.07
CA VAL A 93 18.86 1.40 19.14
C VAL A 93 20.25 0.98 19.62
N SER A 94 20.49 1.04 20.94
CA SER A 94 21.74 0.58 21.53
C SER A 94 21.97 -0.92 21.35
N MET A 95 20.91 -1.74 21.40
CA MET A 95 20.99 -3.19 21.22
C MET A 95 21.06 -3.62 19.75
N TYR A 96 20.43 -2.86 18.84
CA TYR A 96 20.28 -3.20 17.43
C TYR A 96 20.65 -2.00 16.52
N PRO A 97 21.92 -1.56 16.53
CA PRO A 97 22.36 -0.39 15.76
C PRO A 97 22.35 -0.62 14.24
N ASP A 98 22.23 -1.87 13.80
CA ASP A 98 22.19 -2.28 12.40
C ASP A 98 20.75 -2.42 11.84
N ARG A 99 19.73 -2.10 12.64
CA ARG A 99 18.31 -2.12 12.25
C ARG A 99 17.74 -0.71 12.25
N ALA A 100 16.93 -0.38 11.24
CA ALA A 100 16.40 0.98 11.09
C ALA A 100 15.38 1.31 12.19
N MET A 101 15.61 2.39 12.94
CA MET A 101 14.67 2.96 13.91
C MET A 101 14.17 4.32 13.44
N ILE A 102 13.02 4.34 12.78
CA ILE A 102 12.32 5.58 12.43
C ILE A 102 11.34 5.91 13.55
N VAL A 103 11.27 7.15 14.00
CA VAL A 103 10.30 7.57 15.02
C VAL A 103 9.18 8.35 14.37
N SER A 104 7.95 7.85 14.45
CA SER A 104 6.80 8.59 13.93
C SER A 104 6.40 9.70 14.90
N LEU A 105 6.11 10.90 14.39
CA LEU A 105 5.82 12.08 15.19
C LEU A 105 4.53 12.77 14.77
N MET A 106 3.83 13.34 15.75
CA MET A 106 2.71 14.25 15.56
C MET A 106 2.63 15.19 16.77
N ALA A 107 3.03 16.45 16.58
CA ALA A 107 2.93 17.47 17.61
C ALA A 107 1.74 18.40 17.36
N ASP A 108 1.41 19.20 18.37
CA ASP A 108 0.47 20.32 18.23
C ASP A 108 0.97 21.28 17.13
N ASN A 109 0.05 21.99 16.48
CA ASN A 109 0.35 22.82 15.29
C ASN A 109 1.03 24.15 15.66
N ASP A 110 2.12 24.06 16.41
CA ASP A 110 3.01 25.17 16.75
C ASP A 110 4.47 24.74 16.63
N ARG A 111 5.31 25.70 16.22
CA ARG A 111 6.72 25.46 15.92
C ARG A 111 7.52 24.92 17.13
N ASN A 112 7.24 25.41 18.34
CA ASN A 112 8.04 25.05 19.52
C ASN A 112 7.80 23.60 19.94
N SER A 113 6.55 23.14 19.90
CA SER A 113 6.20 21.74 20.18
C SER A 113 6.89 20.77 19.22
N TRP A 114 6.97 21.11 17.93
CA TRP A 114 7.72 20.33 16.95
C TRP A 114 9.22 20.31 17.27
N HIS A 115 9.84 21.47 17.52
CA HIS A 115 11.26 21.56 17.82
C HIS A 115 11.66 20.75 19.07
N GLU A 116 10.85 20.83 20.14
CA GLU A 116 11.11 20.08 21.37
C GLU A 116 11.02 18.56 21.15
N LEU A 117 9.96 18.11 20.45
CA LEU A 117 9.74 16.69 20.21
C LEU A 117 10.82 16.08 19.31
N ILE A 118 11.26 16.82 18.28
CA ILE A 118 12.38 16.42 17.41
C ILE A 118 13.63 16.22 18.25
N GLN A 119 14.05 17.22 19.03
CA GLN A 119 15.28 17.15 19.82
C GLN A 119 15.25 15.95 20.77
N LYS A 120 14.16 15.73 21.49
CA LYS A 120 14.02 14.60 22.42
C LYS A 120 14.15 13.25 21.72
N CYS A 121 13.61 13.11 20.51
CA CYS A 121 13.68 11.86 19.76
C CYS A 121 15.06 11.65 19.11
N GLU A 122 15.74 12.71 18.66
CA GLU A 122 17.15 12.63 18.24
C GLU A 122 18.04 12.20 19.40
N ASP A 123 17.86 12.81 20.58
CA ASP A 123 18.62 12.46 21.80
C ASP A 123 18.39 11.00 22.23
N ALA A 124 17.20 10.45 21.95
CA ALA A 124 16.87 9.04 22.17
C ALA A 124 17.48 8.09 21.11
N GLY A 125 18.13 8.60 20.08
CA GLY A 125 18.80 7.79 19.05
C GLY A 125 17.94 7.43 17.84
N ALA A 126 16.86 8.19 17.56
CA ALA A 126 16.13 8.05 16.30
C ALA A 126 17.11 8.14 15.09
N MET A 127 16.92 7.28 14.09
CA MET A 127 17.72 7.29 12.85
C MET A 127 17.06 8.13 11.76
N GLY A 128 15.76 8.36 11.87
CA GLY A 128 14.98 9.26 11.04
C GLY A 128 13.61 9.52 11.64
N PHE A 129 12.89 10.47 11.06
CA PHE A 129 11.54 10.83 11.47
C PHE A 129 10.50 10.46 10.43
N GLU A 130 9.31 10.03 10.88
CA GLU A 130 8.13 9.93 10.02
C GLU A 130 7.02 10.87 10.53
N LEU A 131 6.78 11.96 9.81
CA LEU A 131 5.73 12.93 10.13
C LEU A 131 4.37 12.34 9.78
N ASN A 132 3.57 12.04 10.81
CA ASN A 132 2.27 11.41 10.61
C ASN A 132 1.19 12.45 10.28
N PHE A 133 1.10 12.82 9.00
CA PHE A 133 0.02 13.67 8.47
C PHE A 133 -1.20 12.85 8.03
N GLY A 134 -1.29 11.59 8.46
CA GLY A 134 -2.27 10.65 7.93
C GLY A 134 -3.33 10.15 8.91
N CYS A 135 -3.20 10.40 10.22
CA CYS A 135 -4.14 9.90 11.22
C CYS A 135 -5.56 10.43 10.93
N PRO A 136 -6.52 9.60 10.49
CA PRO A 136 -7.81 10.09 10.00
C PRO A 136 -8.86 10.35 11.09
N HIS A 137 -8.57 10.03 12.35
CA HIS A 137 -9.57 9.98 13.42
C HIS A 137 -9.01 10.45 14.77
N GLY A 138 -9.83 11.18 15.54
CA GLY A 138 -9.56 11.64 16.90
C GLY A 138 -8.50 12.75 17.04
N MET A 139 -7.66 12.95 16.02
CA MET A 139 -6.66 14.03 15.95
C MET A 139 -7.08 15.14 14.97
N THR A 140 -7.88 14.81 13.97
CA THR A 140 -8.42 15.77 12.98
C THR A 140 -9.27 16.84 13.66
N GLU A 141 -10.04 16.45 14.69
CA GLU A 141 -10.86 17.34 15.52
C GLU A 141 -10.02 18.37 16.31
N ARG A 142 -8.70 18.16 16.39
CA ARG A 142 -7.73 19.06 17.01
C ARG A 142 -6.83 19.77 15.98
N GLY A 143 -7.14 19.67 14.68
CA GLY A 143 -6.34 20.25 13.61
C GLY A 143 -5.02 19.54 13.32
N MET A 144 -4.86 18.29 13.78
CA MET A 144 -3.66 17.46 13.60
C MET A 144 -3.94 16.25 12.69
N GLY A 145 -2.90 15.47 12.36
CA GLY A 145 -3.03 14.24 11.59
C GLY A 145 -3.50 14.50 10.16
N ALA A 146 -4.59 13.85 9.72
CA ALA A 146 -5.14 14.01 8.39
C ALA A 146 -5.61 15.43 8.08
N ALA A 147 -5.94 16.25 9.09
CA ALA A 147 -6.23 17.67 8.87
C ALA A 147 -5.02 18.41 8.25
N VAL A 148 -3.80 18.10 8.71
CA VAL A 148 -2.56 18.62 8.13
C VAL A 148 -2.32 17.99 6.76
N GLY A 149 -2.49 16.67 6.61
CA GLY A 149 -2.24 15.99 5.33
C GLY A 149 -3.22 16.33 4.21
N GLN A 150 -4.37 16.90 4.54
CA GLN A 150 -5.38 17.36 3.58
C GLN A 150 -5.16 18.81 3.10
N ASP A 151 -4.29 19.56 3.79
CA ASP A 151 -3.97 20.95 3.45
C ASP A 151 -2.47 21.07 3.06
N PRO A 152 -2.16 21.22 1.77
CA PRO A 152 -0.78 21.33 1.30
C PRO A 152 0.01 22.46 1.95
N GLU A 153 -0.60 23.61 2.25
CA GLU A 153 0.10 24.75 2.84
C GLU A 153 0.46 24.47 4.30
N ILE A 154 -0.45 23.86 5.07
CA ILE A 154 -0.15 23.46 6.45
C ILE A 154 0.92 22.35 6.45
N ALA A 155 0.82 21.37 5.54
CA ALA A 155 1.83 20.31 5.43
C ALA A 155 3.22 20.87 5.14
N LYS A 156 3.35 21.80 4.20
CA LYS A 156 4.63 22.48 3.89
C LYS A 156 5.18 23.23 5.09
N MET A 157 4.35 24.04 5.73
CA MET A 157 4.72 24.83 6.91
C MET A 157 5.25 23.94 8.05
N VAL A 158 4.59 22.82 8.33
CA VAL A 158 5.04 21.88 9.38
C VAL A 158 6.36 21.21 8.98
N VAL A 159 6.52 20.81 7.72
CA VAL A 159 7.80 20.26 7.24
C VAL A 159 8.91 21.29 7.40
N GLU A 160 8.70 22.56 7.04
CA GLU A 160 9.68 23.63 7.21
C GLU A 160 10.10 23.77 8.68
N TRP A 161 9.16 23.77 9.63
CA TRP A 161 9.49 23.80 11.06
C TRP A 161 10.30 22.59 11.51
N VAL A 162 9.98 21.40 11.00
CA VAL A 162 10.74 20.20 11.33
C VAL A 162 12.17 20.30 10.79
N MET A 163 12.32 20.73 9.54
CA MET A 163 13.62 20.86 8.87
C MET A 163 14.50 21.96 9.48
N GLU A 164 13.94 22.95 10.17
CA GLU A 164 14.72 23.95 10.95
C GLU A 164 15.53 23.30 12.10
N LYS A 165 15.09 22.14 12.59
CA LYS A 165 15.66 21.51 13.80
C LYS A 165 16.23 20.12 13.57
N ALA A 166 15.68 19.35 12.63
CA ALA A 166 16.10 17.98 12.35
C ALA A 166 17.50 17.92 11.71
N ASN A 167 18.38 17.12 12.30
CA ASN A 167 19.72 16.80 11.79
C ASN A 167 19.78 15.42 11.14
N ILE A 168 18.72 14.63 11.31
CA ILE A 168 18.54 13.31 10.70
C ILE A 168 17.41 13.34 9.64
N PRO A 169 17.34 12.34 8.75
CA PRO A 169 16.38 12.37 7.65
C PRO A 169 14.91 12.39 8.10
N VAL A 170 14.10 13.18 7.38
CA VAL A 170 12.66 13.35 7.62
C VAL A 170 11.86 12.74 6.47
N ILE A 171 10.83 11.97 6.84
CA ILE A 171 9.90 11.30 5.92
C ILE A 171 8.51 11.86 6.17
N THR A 172 7.80 12.32 5.14
CA THR A 172 6.41 12.78 5.29
C THR A 172 5.42 11.67 4.91
N LYS A 173 4.57 11.24 5.88
CA LYS A 173 3.56 10.20 5.66
C LYS A 173 2.24 10.77 5.17
N LEU A 174 1.86 10.43 3.95
CA LEU A 174 0.69 10.99 3.27
C LEU A 174 -0.61 10.23 3.60
N THR A 175 -1.70 10.98 3.73
CA THR A 175 -3.06 10.45 3.88
C THR A 175 -3.64 10.04 2.53
N PRO A 176 -4.38 8.92 2.43
CA PRO A 176 -5.15 8.60 1.22
C PRO A 176 -6.51 9.32 1.17
N ASN A 177 -6.91 10.02 2.25
CA ASN A 177 -8.23 10.62 2.40
C ASN A 177 -8.29 12.01 1.72
N VAL A 178 -7.90 12.07 0.45
CA VAL A 178 -7.81 13.27 -0.39
C VAL A 178 -8.23 12.94 -1.81
N HIS A 179 -8.62 13.95 -2.60
CA HIS A 179 -8.86 13.77 -4.03
C HIS A 179 -7.59 13.34 -4.79
N SER A 180 -6.44 13.93 -4.44
CA SER A 180 -5.13 13.57 -4.96
C SER A 180 -4.09 13.75 -3.88
N VAL A 181 -3.15 12.81 -3.79
CA VAL A 181 -1.99 12.88 -2.89
C VAL A 181 -0.90 13.82 -3.41
N VAL A 182 -0.93 14.16 -4.70
CA VAL A 182 0.13 14.94 -5.37
C VAL A 182 0.31 16.34 -4.77
N PRO A 183 -0.74 17.15 -4.52
CA PRO A 183 -0.56 18.49 -3.96
C PRO A 183 0.19 18.49 -2.63
N THR A 184 -0.25 17.67 -1.65
CA THR A 184 0.41 17.55 -0.35
C THR A 184 1.82 16.96 -0.47
N ALA A 185 2.02 15.98 -1.36
CA ALA A 185 3.33 15.39 -1.61
C ALA A 185 4.33 16.45 -2.13
N ARG A 186 3.92 17.23 -3.13
CA ARG A 186 4.73 18.33 -3.69
C ARG A 186 5.05 19.38 -2.63
N ALA A 187 4.05 19.81 -1.88
CA ALA A 187 4.22 20.78 -0.81
C ALA A 187 5.17 20.29 0.29
N SER A 188 5.13 18.99 0.62
CA SER A 188 6.05 18.36 1.57
C SER A 188 7.51 18.35 1.05
N VAL A 189 7.70 18.06 -0.25
CA VAL A 189 9.03 18.11 -0.89
C VAL A 189 9.56 19.54 -0.94
N GLU A 190 8.71 20.51 -1.27
CA GLU A 190 9.08 21.94 -1.23
C GLU A 190 9.42 22.43 0.17
N GLY A 191 8.75 21.91 1.21
CA GLY A 191 9.09 22.18 2.61
C GLY A 191 10.43 21.56 3.04
N GLY A 192 11.01 20.67 2.22
CA GLY A 192 12.34 20.12 2.43
C GLY A 192 12.38 18.69 2.97
N THR A 193 11.26 17.96 2.99
CA THR A 193 11.26 16.55 3.41
C THR A 193 12.24 15.72 2.59
N ASN A 194 12.94 14.78 3.21
CA ASN A 194 13.94 13.97 2.53
C ASN A 194 13.33 12.78 1.79
N ALA A 195 12.15 12.32 2.20
CA ALA A 195 11.42 11.21 1.59
C ALA A 195 9.92 11.31 1.84
N LEU A 196 9.17 10.49 1.12
CA LEU A 196 7.74 10.31 1.33
C LEU A 196 7.44 8.90 1.82
N SER A 197 6.37 8.74 2.59
CA SER A 197 5.77 7.43 2.83
C SER A 197 4.27 7.46 2.58
N LEU A 198 3.72 6.39 2.02
CA LEU A 198 2.29 6.33 1.74
C LEU A 198 1.79 4.89 1.55
N ILE A 199 0.55 4.57 1.91
CA ILE A 199 -0.48 5.47 2.46
C ILE A 199 -0.76 5.17 3.94
N ASN A 200 -1.34 6.15 4.64
CA ASN A 200 -2.05 5.87 5.89
C ASN A 200 -3.37 5.11 5.62
N THR A 201 -4.18 4.87 6.65
CA THR A 201 -5.45 4.13 6.52
C THR A 201 -6.56 4.93 5.83
N ILE A 202 -7.49 4.23 5.17
CA ILE A 202 -8.62 4.83 4.45
C ILE A 202 -9.84 4.92 5.38
N GLN A 203 -10.46 6.08 5.52
CA GLN A 203 -11.67 6.23 6.34
C GLN A 203 -12.80 5.31 5.86
N SER A 204 -13.40 4.55 6.80
CA SER A 204 -14.46 3.60 6.46
C SER A 204 -15.37 3.24 7.65
N VAL A 205 -16.43 2.50 7.32
CA VAL A 205 -17.26 1.73 8.24
C VAL A 205 -17.22 0.26 7.79
N THR A 206 -16.95 -0.67 8.70
CA THR A 206 -16.81 -2.10 8.34
C THR A 206 -18.09 -2.91 8.47
N GLY A 207 -19.14 -2.32 9.02
CA GLY A 207 -20.44 -2.96 9.17
C GLY A 207 -21.27 -2.34 10.29
N VAL A 208 -22.53 -2.74 10.34
CA VAL A 208 -23.51 -2.32 11.35
C VAL A 208 -24.03 -3.58 12.02
N ASN A 209 -24.07 -3.58 13.36
CA ASN A 209 -24.74 -4.66 14.09
C ASN A 209 -26.25 -4.54 13.83
N LEU A 210 -26.89 -5.59 13.30
CA LEU A 210 -28.29 -5.54 12.87
C LEU A 210 -29.30 -5.56 14.03
N ASP A 211 -28.89 -5.99 15.22
CA ASP A 211 -29.73 -5.99 16.42
C ASP A 211 -29.70 -4.64 17.12
N THR A 212 -28.50 -4.05 17.26
CA THR A 212 -28.32 -2.78 17.98
C THR A 212 -28.37 -1.56 17.08
N LEU A 213 -28.27 -1.74 15.76
CA LEU A 213 -28.14 -0.70 14.73
C LEU A 213 -26.90 0.19 14.90
N VAL A 214 -25.94 -0.21 15.74
CA VAL A 214 -24.70 0.54 15.98
C VAL A 214 -23.62 0.07 15.01
N PRO A 215 -22.93 1.00 14.30
CA PRO A 215 -21.77 0.66 13.49
C PRO A 215 -20.62 0.06 14.31
N ASN A 216 -19.77 -0.72 13.65
CA ASN A 216 -18.54 -1.22 14.24
C ASN A 216 -17.36 -0.24 14.00
N PRO A 217 -16.44 -0.06 14.96
CA PRO A 217 -16.41 -0.69 16.29
C PRO A 217 -17.36 -0.04 17.31
N PHE A 218 -18.04 -0.87 18.10
CA PHE A 218 -18.96 -0.41 19.14
C PHE A 218 -18.23 0.19 20.35
N VAL A 219 -18.65 1.40 20.74
CA VAL A 219 -18.23 2.09 21.96
C VAL A 219 -19.47 2.65 22.66
N ALA A 220 -19.95 1.94 23.68
CA ALA A 220 -21.05 2.36 24.55
C ALA A 220 -22.29 2.91 23.80
N GLY A 221 -22.72 2.23 22.73
CA GLY A 221 -23.89 2.61 21.92
C GLY A 221 -23.58 3.52 20.73
N LYS A 222 -22.30 3.86 20.49
CA LYS A 222 -21.87 4.74 19.39
C LYS A 222 -20.67 4.14 18.65
N SER A 223 -20.31 4.75 17.53
CA SER A 223 -19.10 4.51 16.76
C SER A 223 -18.67 5.82 16.09
N VAL A 224 -17.46 5.82 15.52
CA VAL A 224 -16.94 6.87 14.64
C VAL A 224 -16.39 6.25 13.36
N PHE A 225 -16.06 7.06 12.36
CA PHE A 225 -15.31 6.59 11.20
C PHE A 225 -13.90 6.18 11.63
N GLY A 226 -13.50 4.96 11.29
CA GLY A 226 -12.15 4.48 11.55
C GLY A 226 -11.36 4.29 10.27
N GLY A 227 -10.11 3.88 10.41
CA GLY A 227 -9.16 3.70 9.33
C GLY A 227 -9.05 2.25 8.92
N TYR A 228 -9.44 1.95 7.68
CA TYR A 228 -9.34 0.65 7.06
C TYR A 228 -7.91 0.34 6.59
N CYS A 229 -7.47 -0.89 6.85
CA CYS A 229 -6.21 -1.45 6.40
C CYS A 229 -6.36 -2.93 6.04
N GLY A 230 -5.42 -3.45 5.26
CA GLY A 230 -5.42 -4.82 4.75
C GLY A 230 -5.35 -4.88 3.22
N PRO A 231 -5.46 -6.06 2.61
CA PRO A 231 -5.20 -6.27 1.19
C PRO A 231 -6.08 -5.45 0.25
N ALA A 232 -7.33 -5.15 0.63
CA ALA A 232 -8.21 -4.31 -0.16
C ALA A 232 -7.73 -2.83 -0.29
N VAL A 233 -6.76 -2.41 0.54
CA VAL A 233 -6.10 -1.10 0.43
C VAL A 233 -4.96 -1.11 -0.61
N LYS A 234 -4.34 -2.27 -0.88
CA LYS A 234 -3.20 -2.43 -1.80
C LYS A 234 -3.41 -1.75 -3.16
N PRO A 235 -4.49 -2.00 -3.93
CA PRO A 235 -4.64 -1.37 -5.25
C PRO A 235 -4.72 0.15 -5.19
N ILE A 236 -5.28 0.72 -4.11
CA ILE A 236 -5.35 2.18 -3.91
C ILE A 236 -3.97 2.73 -3.57
N ALA A 237 -3.22 2.05 -2.70
CA ALA A 237 -1.86 2.39 -2.34
C ALA A 237 -0.92 2.37 -3.55
N LEU A 238 -0.98 1.31 -4.37
CA LEU A 238 -0.19 1.21 -5.61
C LEU A 238 -0.51 2.35 -6.58
N LYS A 239 -1.79 2.65 -6.82
CA LYS A 239 -2.18 3.80 -7.66
C LYS A 239 -1.56 5.10 -7.17
N MET A 240 -1.68 5.38 -5.85
CA MET A 240 -1.16 6.61 -5.27
C MET A 240 0.35 6.65 -5.36
N LEU A 241 1.04 5.56 -5.03
CA LEU A 241 2.50 5.43 -5.17
C LEU A 241 2.95 5.76 -6.59
N THR A 242 2.36 5.11 -7.60
CA THR A 242 2.73 5.36 -9.01
C THR A 242 2.50 6.82 -9.40
N THR A 243 1.42 7.44 -8.92
CA THR A 243 1.13 8.85 -9.24
C THR A 243 2.25 9.78 -8.73
N ILE A 244 2.80 9.51 -7.54
CA ILE A 244 3.88 10.29 -6.95
C ILE A 244 5.21 9.94 -7.61
N ALA A 245 5.46 8.66 -7.89
CA ALA A 245 6.65 8.21 -8.60
C ALA A 245 6.76 8.77 -10.03
N GLN A 246 5.63 9.13 -10.66
CA GLN A 246 5.59 9.79 -11.97
C GLN A 246 5.67 11.32 -11.91
N ASP A 247 5.39 11.93 -10.76
CA ASP A 247 5.40 13.39 -10.66
C ASP A 247 6.85 13.94 -10.65
N PRO A 248 7.20 14.93 -11.49
CA PRO A 248 8.59 15.38 -11.68
C PRO A 248 9.27 16.00 -10.44
N LEU A 249 8.48 16.42 -9.45
CA LEU A 249 9.00 17.02 -8.22
C LEU A 249 9.19 15.94 -7.15
N THR A 250 8.16 15.11 -6.96
CA THR A 250 8.14 14.12 -5.88
C THR A 250 8.92 12.85 -6.19
N SER A 251 9.13 12.51 -7.47
CA SER A 251 10.06 11.45 -7.92
C SER A 251 11.53 11.70 -7.57
N ARG A 252 11.88 12.91 -7.11
CA ARG A 252 13.26 13.28 -6.71
C ARG A 252 13.66 12.75 -5.34
N VAL A 253 12.69 12.31 -4.54
CA VAL A 253 12.93 11.78 -3.20
C VAL A 253 12.51 10.31 -3.12
N PRO A 254 13.21 9.46 -2.34
CA PRO A 254 12.84 8.07 -2.22
C PRO A 254 11.51 7.91 -1.47
N ILE A 255 10.83 6.78 -1.70
CA ILE A 255 9.49 6.52 -1.18
C ILE A 255 9.47 5.22 -0.34
N SER A 256 8.83 5.27 0.83
CA SER A 256 8.51 4.09 1.65
C SER A 256 7.05 3.69 1.42
N GLY A 257 6.81 2.55 0.76
CA GLY A 257 5.49 2.09 0.35
C GLY A 257 4.73 1.35 1.46
N ILE A 258 3.44 1.58 1.61
CA ILE A 258 2.61 1.09 2.72
C ILE A 258 1.18 0.87 2.23
N GLY A 259 0.57 -0.26 2.62
CA GLY A 259 -0.87 -0.48 2.43
C GLY A 259 -1.16 -1.86 1.85
N GLY A 260 -1.62 -2.79 2.69
CA GLY A 260 -2.04 -4.12 2.23
C GLY A 260 -0.92 -5.07 1.82
N VAL A 261 0.35 -4.72 2.07
CA VAL A 261 1.50 -5.61 1.88
C VAL A 261 1.39 -6.80 2.85
N SER A 262 1.39 -8.01 2.31
CA SER A 262 1.27 -9.25 3.08
C SER A 262 2.28 -10.33 2.71
N THR A 263 2.85 -10.24 1.52
CA THR A 263 3.81 -11.20 0.95
C THR A 263 4.99 -10.48 0.29
N TRP A 264 6.03 -11.23 -0.07
CA TRP A 264 7.13 -10.70 -0.89
C TRP A 264 6.66 -10.23 -2.27
N LYS A 265 5.65 -10.87 -2.87
CA LYS A 265 5.09 -10.48 -4.18
C LYS A 265 4.48 -9.08 -4.10
N ASP A 266 3.70 -8.83 -3.05
CA ASP A 266 3.14 -7.50 -2.80
C ASP A 266 4.26 -6.46 -2.69
N ALA A 267 5.32 -6.76 -1.92
CA ALA A 267 6.44 -5.85 -1.76
C ALA A 267 7.17 -5.56 -3.09
N VAL A 268 7.41 -6.59 -3.91
CA VAL A 268 8.01 -6.43 -5.25
C VAL A 268 7.14 -5.54 -6.13
N GLU A 269 5.80 -5.66 -6.10
CA GLU A 269 4.90 -4.77 -6.84
C GLU A 269 5.05 -3.31 -6.41
N PHE A 270 5.10 -3.03 -5.10
CA PHE A 270 5.37 -1.68 -4.59
C PHE A 270 6.74 -1.16 -5.07
N MET A 271 7.77 -1.99 -5.01
CA MET A 271 9.11 -1.60 -5.42
C MET A 271 9.23 -1.36 -6.92
N LEU A 272 8.64 -2.22 -7.76
CA LEU A 272 8.53 -2.01 -9.21
C LEU A 272 7.81 -0.71 -9.56
N LEU A 273 6.87 -0.28 -8.72
CA LEU A 273 6.15 1.00 -8.85
C LEU A 273 6.80 2.18 -8.11
N GLY A 274 8.04 2.01 -7.65
CA GLY A 274 8.92 3.12 -7.25
C GLY A 274 9.21 3.25 -5.75
N SER A 275 8.69 2.37 -4.89
CA SER A 275 9.08 2.40 -3.47
C SER A 275 10.47 1.79 -3.25
N THR A 276 11.30 2.41 -2.42
CA THR A 276 12.62 1.87 -2.03
C THR A 276 12.52 0.90 -0.85
N THR A 277 11.60 1.13 0.06
CA THR A 277 11.29 0.26 1.21
C THR A 277 9.79 0.03 1.29
N VAL A 278 9.38 -0.99 2.04
CA VAL A 278 7.96 -1.25 2.29
C VAL A 278 7.68 -1.39 3.78
N GLN A 279 6.58 -0.79 4.25
CA GLN A 279 6.11 -0.94 5.62
C GLN A 279 4.91 -1.89 5.71
N VAL A 280 4.90 -2.73 6.74
CA VAL A 280 3.91 -3.77 6.96
C VAL A 280 3.26 -3.59 8.34
N CYS A 281 1.95 -3.76 8.40
CA CYS A 281 1.18 -3.66 9.65
C CYS A 281 0.18 -4.81 9.78
N THR A 282 -0.87 -4.79 8.96
CA THR A 282 -2.01 -5.73 9.05
C THR A 282 -1.57 -7.19 9.01
N ALA A 283 -0.64 -7.55 8.11
CA ALA A 283 -0.15 -8.92 8.01
C ALA A 283 0.63 -9.34 9.27
N ALA A 284 1.49 -8.48 9.82
CA ALA A 284 2.22 -8.76 11.06
C ALA A 284 1.26 -8.88 12.27
N MET A 285 0.19 -8.08 12.31
CA MET A 285 -0.85 -8.20 13.33
C MET A 285 -1.65 -9.51 13.21
N ALA A 286 -1.89 -9.98 11.98
CA ALA A 286 -2.68 -11.19 11.72
C ALA A 286 -1.88 -12.49 11.90
N HIS A 287 -0.61 -12.48 11.53
CA HIS A 287 0.22 -13.68 11.37
C HIS A 287 1.47 -13.69 12.25
N GLY A 288 1.73 -12.61 12.99
CA GLY A 288 2.92 -12.44 13.83
C GLY A 288 4.16 -12.02 13.04
N PHE A 289 5.26 -11.78 13.75
CA PHE A 289 6.49 -11.24 13.16
C PHE A 289 7.22 -12.20 12.23
N ARG A 290 6.98 -13.51 12.36
CA ARG A 290 7.71 -14.54 11.61
C ARG A 290 7.44 -14.52 10.10
N ILE A 291 6.38 -13.83 9.64
CA ILE A 291 6.12 -13.65 8.21
C ILE A 291 7.31 -13.04 7.44
N ILE A 292 8.19 -12.33 8.14
CA ILE A 292 9.40 -11.74 7.54
C ILE A 292 10.33 -12.79 6.93
N GLU A 293 10.35 -14.01 7.45
CA GLU A 293 11.16 -15.12 6.91
C GLU A 293 10.76 -15.40 5.46
N ASP A 294 9.46 -15.64 5.21
CA ASP A 294 8.89 -15.87 3.88
C ASP A 294 9.05 -14.63 2.97
N MET A 295 8.90 -13.43 3.54
CA MET A 295 9.08 -12.19 2.78
C MET A 295 10.51 -12.02 2.27
N CYS A 296 11.51 -12.31 3.12
CA CYS A 296 12.91 -12.23 2.74
C CYS A 296 13.33 -13.34 1.77
N GLU A 297 12.95 -14.58 2.05
CA GLU A 297 13.27 -15.73 1.21
C GLU A 297 12.65 -15.59 -0.18
N GLY A 298 11.36 -15.23 -0.25
CA GLY A 298 10.67 -15.05 -1.52
C GLY A 298 11.23 -13.90 -2.36
N LEU A 299 11.60 -12.78 -1.73
CA LEU A 299 12.28 -11.68 -2.42
C LEU A 299 13.64 -12.12 -2.95
N ASN A 300 14.45 -12.82 -2.14
CA ASN A 300 15.77 -13.30 -2.54
C ASN A 300 15.69 -14.28 -3.72
N ASN A 301 14.80 -15.27 -3.64
CA ASN A 301 14.61 -16.29 -4.66
C ASN A 301 14.14 -15.66 -5.99
N TRP A 302 13.18 -14.74 -5.94
CA TRP A 302 12.71 -14.03 -7.13
C TRP A 302 13.80 -13.17 -7.76
N MET A 303 14.62 -12.48 -6.94
CA MET A 303 15.75 -11.70 -7.44
C MET A 303 16.80 -12.60 -8.12
N ASP A 304 17.16 -13.74 -7.51
CA ASP A 304 18.07 -14.72 -8.10
C ASP A 304 17.51 -15.28 -9.42
N GLU A 305 16.22 -15.64 -9.48
CA GLU A 305 15.54 -16.14 -10.69
C GLU A 305 15.59 -15.11 -11.84
N LYS A 306 15.40 -13.82 -11.53
CA LYS A 306 15.44 -12.74 -12.52
C LYS A 306 16.84 -12.22 -12.81
N GLY A 307 17.86 -12.70 -12.11
CA GLY A 307 19.24 -12.22 -12.24
C GLY A 307 19.49 -10.82 -11.68
N TYR A 308 18.65 -10.35 -10.74
CA TYR A 308 18.86 -9.10 -10.01
C TYR A 308 19.85 -9.31 -8.86
N LYS A 309 20.86 -8.44 -8.76
CA LYS A 309 21.88 -8.46 -7.71
C LYS A 309 21.46 -7.66 -6.49
N THR A 310 20.81 -6.53 -6.70
CA THR A 310 20.35 -5.62 -5.64
C THR A 310 18.93 -5.15 -5.90
N THR A 311 18.25 -4.67 -4.86
CA THR A 311 16.89 -4.12 -4.99
C THR A 311 16.82 -2.93 -5.96
N ASN A 312 17.88 -2.14 -6.05
CA ASN A 312 17.99 -1.02 -7.00
C ASN A 312 17.92 -1.47 -8.47
N ASP A 313 18.19 -2.74 -8.78
CA ASP A 313 18.17 -3.24 -10.16
C ASP A 313 16.76 -3.30 -10.75
N PHE A 314 15.71 -3.23 -9.92
CA PHE A 314 14.32 -3.32 -10.39
C PHE A 314 13.38 -2.26 -9.84
N ILE A 315 13.75 -1.54 -8.78
CA ILE A 315 12.92 -0.45 -8.26
C ILE A 315 12.55 0.52 -9.40
N GLY A 316 11.27 0.83 -9.53
CA GLY A 316 10.74 1.79 -10.51
C GLY A 316 10.58 1.28 -11.95
N LYS A 317 10.99 0.05 -12.28
CA LYS A 317 10.93 -0.48 -13.67
C LYS A 317 9.52 -0.51 -14.28
N SER A 318 8.48 -0.49 -13.46
CA SER A 318 7.08 -0.47 -13.90
C SER A 318 6.43 0.91 -13.87
N VAL A 319 7.11 1.95 -13.37
CA VAL A 319 6.54 3.30 -13.22
C VAL A 319 6.12 3.88 -14.57
N GLU A 320 6.98 3.79 -15.58
CA GLU A 320 6.70 4.29 -16.93
C GLU A 320 5.75 3.37 -17.73
N LYS A 321 5.42 2.18 -17.21
CA LYS A 321 4.49 1.25 -17.87
C LYS A 321 3.03 1.63 -17.63
N ILE A 322 2.76 2.47 -16.63
CA ILE A 322 1.44 3.09 -16.44
C ILE A 322 1.40 4.37 -17.27
N THR A 323 0.52 4.41 -18.26
CA THR A 323 0.35 5.56 -19.15
C THR A 323 -1.12 6.00 -19.18
N HIS A 324 -1.41 7.06 -19.92
CA HIS A 324 -2.78 7.48 -20.16
C HIS A 324 -3.50 6.48 -21.08
N TRP A 325 -4.81 6.30 -20.86
CA TRP A 325 -5.62 5.37 -21.66
C TRP A 325 -5.49 5.63 -23.17
N GLU A 326 -5.46 6.91 -23.54
CA GLU A 326 -5.35 7.35 -24.94
C GLU A 326 -4.03 7.03 -25.62
N ASP A 327 -3.01 6.58 -24.86
CA ASP A 327 -1.71 6.14 -25.37
C ASP A 327 -1.60 4.60 -25.43
N LEU A 328 -2.66 3.86 -25.06
CA LEU A 328 -2.71 2.41 -25.23
C LEU A 328 -2.89 2.03 -26.70
N ASP A 329 -2.34 0.88 -27.07
CA ASP A 329 -2.42 0.38 -28.45
C ASP A 329 -3.80 -0.22 -28.75
N ILE A 330 -4.56 0.45 -29.60
CA ILE A 330 -5.91 0.03 -30.03
C ILE A 330 -5.84 -1.24 -30.89
N ASN A 331 -4.75 -1.45 -31.62
CA ASN A 331 -4.58 -2.65 -32.45
C ASN A 331 -4.15 -3.87 -31.64
N TYR A 332 -3.75 -3.69 -30.37
CA TYR A 332 -3.49 -4.82 -29.48
C TYR A 332 -4.83 -5.48 -29.12
N HIS A 333 -5.00 -6.70 -29.61
CA HIS A 333 -6.17 -7.51 -29.35
C HIS A 333 -5.74 -8.93 -29.02
N HIS A 334 -6.57 -9.60 -28.23
CA HIS A 334 -6.36 -10.97 -27.79
C HIS A 334 -7.71 -11.63 -27.56
N ILE A 335 -7.77 -12.96 -27.65
CA ILE A 335 -9.01 -13.71 -27.43
C ILE A 335 -8.78 -14.78 -26.37
N ALA A 336 -9.85 -15.18 -25.70
CA ALA A 336 -9.78 -16.23 -24.70
C ALA A 336 -9.65 -17.60 -25.38
N HIS A 337 -8.85 -18.49 -24.81
CA HIS A 337 -8.76 -19.89 -25.18
C HIS A 337 -9.00 -20.77 -23.95
N ILE A 338 -9.93 -21.72 -24.04
CA ILE A 338 -10.32 -22.61 -22.94
C ILE A 338 -9.66 -23.98 -23.13
N ASN A 339 -8.73 -24.32 -22.25
CA ASN A 339 -8.13 -25.65 -22.18
C ASN A 339 -9.15 -26.66 -21.62
N GLN A 340 -9.65 -27.54 -22.48
CA GLN A 340 -10.66 -28.53 -22.12
C GLN A 340 -10.14 -29.60 -21.14
N ASP A 341 -8.84 -29.92 -21.16
CA ASP A 341 -8.24 -30.91 -20.24
C ASP A 341 -8.18 -30.40 -18.79
N LYS A 342 -8.13 -29.08 -18.60
CA LYS A 342 -8.15 -28.43 -17.29
C LYS A 342 -9.56 -28.02 -16.85
N CYS A 343 -10.51 -27.98 -17.76
CA CYS A 343 -11.86 -27.51 -17.50
C CYS A 343 -12.57 -28.42 -16.50
N ILE A 344 -13.13 -27.83 -15.44
CA ILE A 344 -13.95 -28.54 -14.45
C ILE A 344 -15.45 -28.40 -14.71
N HIS A 345 -15.84 -27.92 -15.90
CA HIS A 345 -17.23 -27.79 -16.36
C HIS A 345 -18.16 -26.96 -15.46
N CYS A 346 -17.63 -25.99 -14.70
CA CYS A 346 -18.43 -25.17 -13.78
C CYS A 346 -19.30 -24.10 -14.44
N GLY A 347 -18.98 -23.73 -15.69
CA GLY A 347 -19.75 -22.76 -16.48
C GLY A 347 -19.61 -21.28 -16.09
N LEU A 348 -18.75 -20.93 -15.12
CA LEU A 348 -18.56 -19.52 -14.72
C LEU A 348 -18.10 -18.62 -15.86
N CYS A 349 -17.23 -19.13 -16.74
CA CYS A 349 -16.80 -18.41 -17.93
C CYS A 349 -17.97 -18.06 -18.85
N PHE A 350 -18.86 -19.02 -19.10
CA PHE A 350 -20.07 -18.80 -19.89
C PHE A 350 -21.01 -17.81 -19.19
N ILE A 351 -21.35 -18.03 -17.91
CA ILE A 351 -22.26 -17.16 -17.16
C ILE A 351 -21.79 -15.70 -17.19
N THR A 352 -20.51 -15.44 -16.91
CA THR A 352 -20.00 -14.07 -16.89
C THR A 352 -20.01 -13.44 -18.29
N CYS A 353 -19.75 -14.23 -19.34
CA CYS A 353 -19.74 -13.73 -20.71
C CYS A 353 -21.17 -13.49 -21.23
N GLU A 354 -22.08 -14.41 -20.92
CA GLU A 354 -23.48 -14.42 -21.36
C GLU A 354 -24.28 -13.32 -20.68
N ASP A 355 -24.25 -13.24 -19.35
CA ASP A 355 -25.14 -12.34 -18.61
C ASP A 355 -24.58 -10.93 -18.46
N THR A 356 -23.25 -10.76 -18.52
CA THR A 356 -22.59 -9.50 -18.11
C THR A 356 -21.50 -9.00 -19.06
N SER A 357 -21.35 -9.58 -20.25
CA SER A 357 -20.34 -9.12 -21.22
C SER A 357 -20.80 -9.20 -22.68
N HIS A 358 -20.34 -10.18 -23.46
CA HIS A 358 -20.37 -10.14 -24.93
C HIS A 358 -20.94 -11.40 -25.61
N GLN A 359 -21.48 -12.36 -24.84
CA GLN A 359 -22.10 -13.59 -25.37
C GLN A 359 -21.18 -14.41 -26.32
N SER A 360 -19.86 -14.25 -26.16
CA SER A 360 -18.82 -14.81 -27.03
C SER A 360 -18.39 -16.23 -26.64
N ILE A 361 -19.13 -16.93 -25.77
CA ILE A 361 -18.83 -18.31 -25.38
C ILE A 361 -20.03 -19.18 -25.74
N HIS A 362 -19.82 -20.18 -26.57
CA HIS A 362 -20.81 -21.20 -26.88
C HIS A 362 -20.87 -22.26 -25.78
N ILE A 363 -22.09 -22.69 -25.45
CA ILE A 363 -22.36 -23.81 -24.55
C ILE A 363 -22.95 -24.98 -25.33
N GLU A 364 -22.22 -26.07 -25.41
CA GLU A 364 -22.73 -27.34 -25.90
C GLU A 364 -23.28 -28.14 -24.71
N ARG A 365 -24.59 -28.41 -24.72
CA ARG A 365 -25.24 -29.12 -23.62
C ARG A 365 -24.98 -30.61 -23.73
N GLY A 366 -24.40 -31.18 -22.67
CA GLY A 366 -24.00 -32.59 -22.63
C GLY A 366 -24.39 -33.29 -21.33
N HIS A 367 -24.28 -34.61 -21.36
CA HIS A 367 -24.37 -35.48 -20.19
C HIS A 367 -23.09 -36.31 -20.08
N PRO A 368 -22.39 -36.31 -18.94
CA PRO A 368 -22.76 -35.71 -17.66
C PRO A 368 -22.50 -34.20 -17.49
N TYR A 369 -21.77 -33.54 -18.40
CA TYR A 369 -21.40 -32.12 -18.27
C TYR A 369 -21.55 -31.36 -19.60
N ASN A 370 -21.62 -30.03 -19.51
CA ASN A 370 -21.58 -29.14 -20.68
C ASN A 370 -20.13 -28.87 -21.12
N THR A 371 -19.96 -28.55 -22.40
CA THR A 371 -18.69 -28.09 -22.98
C THR A 371 -18.79 -26.61 -23.32
N TYR A 372 -17.70 -25.87 -23.10
CA TYR A 372 -17.65 -24.42 -23.30
C TYR A 372 -16.54 -24.08 -24.29
N THR A 373 -16.88 -23.39 -25.38
CA THR A 373 -15.93 -22.99 -26.43
C THR A 373 -16.07 -21.50 -26.73
N VAL A 374 -14.95 -20.82 -26.94
CA VAL A 374 -14.96 -19.40 -27.33
C VAL A 374 -15.39 -19.30 -28.79
N LYS A 375 -16.21 -18.30 -29.11
CA LYS A 375 -16.52 -17.90 -30.47
C LYS A 375 -15.50 -16.84 -30.86
N ASP A 376 -14.41 -17.26 -31.50
CA ASP A 376 -13.23 -16.40 -31.75
C ASP A 376 -13.59 -15.05 -32.40
N GLU A 377 -14.50 -15.07 -33.37
CA GLU A 377 -14.97 -13.88 -34.11
C GLU A 377 -15.79 -12.90 -33.24
N GLU A 378 -16.45 -13.39 -32.20
CA GLU A 378 -17.26 -12.57 -31.28
C GLU A 378 -16.49 -12.17 -30.02
N CYS A 379 -15.30 -12.73 -29.78
CA CYS A 379 -14.53 -12.50 -28.58
C CYS A 379 -13.82 -11.13 -28.63
N VAL A 380 -14.27 -10.20 -27.79
CA VAL A 380 -13.68 -8.86 -27.71
C VAL A 380 -12.46 -8.78 -26.77
N GLY A 381 -11.97 -9.91 -26.24
CA GLY A 381 -10.74 -9.90 -25.47
C GLY A 381 -10.82 -9.23 -24.08
N CYS A 382 -12.01 -9.06 -23.51
CA CYS A 382 -12.20 -8.36 -22.23
C CYS A 382 -11.63 -9.09 -21.01
N ASN A 383 -11.09 -10.31 -21.18
CA ASN A 383 -10.47 -11.21 -20.18
C ASN A 383 -11.28 -11.59 -18.93
N LEU A 384 -12.55 -11.16 -18.80
CA LEU A 384 -13.36 -11.45 -17.62
C LEU A 384 -13.53 -12.95 -17.35
N CYS A 385 -13.74 -13.76 -18.40
CA CYS A 385 -13.87 -15.20 -18.27
C CYS A 385 -12.63 -15.88 -17.67
N GLN A 386 -11.43 -15.38 -18.01
CA GLN A 386 -10.17 -15.82 -17.42
C GLN A 386 -10.10 -15.47 -15.94
N LEU A 387 -10.46 -14.23 -15.58
CA LEU A 387 -10.36 -13.73 -14.20
C LEU A 387 -11.31 -14.44 -13.22
N VAL A 388 -12.48 -14.89 -13.68
CA VAL A 388 -13.45 -15.63 -12.83
C VAL A 388 -13.21 -17.14 -12.82
N CYS A 389 -12.35 -17.66 -13.70
CA CYS A 389 -12.08 -19.09 -13.76
C CYS A 389 -11.36 -19.55 -12.47
N PRO A 390 -11.88 -20.56 -11.76
CA PRO A 390 -11.27 -21.01 -10.50
C PRO A 390 -10.06 -21.93 -10.71
N VAL A 391 -9.75 -22.29 -11.97
CA VAL A 391 -8.65 -23.19 -12.32
C VAL A 391 -7.56 -22.39 -13.00
N GLU A 392 -6.39 -22.36 -12.36
CA GLU A 392 -5.20 -21.67 -12.87
C GLU A 392 -4.84 -22.18 -14.28
N ASP A 393 -4.58 -21.25 -15.19
CA ASP A 393 -4.23 -21.51 -16.58
C ASP A 393 -5.21 -22.42 -17.34
N CYS A 394 -6.48 -22.52 -16.90
CA CYS A 394 -7.54 -23.17 -17.68
C CYS A 394 -8.01 -22.29 -18.84
N ILE A 395 -8.00 -20.96 -18.64
CA ILE A 395 -8.30 -20.00 -19.69
C ILE A 395 -7.08 -19.09 -19.87
N THR A 396 -6.57 -19.03 -21.09
CA THR A 396 -5.45 -18.16 -21.49
C THR A 396 -5.94 -17.09 -22.45
N MET A 397 -5.22 -15.97 -22.54
CA MET A 397 -5.48 -14.95 -23.56
C MET A 397 -4.40 -15.07 -24.64
N GLU A 398 -4.82 -15.36 -25.87
CA GLU A 398 -3.94 -15.52 -27.02
C GLU A 398 -3.96 -14.24 -27.85
N VAL A 399 -2.79 -13.74 -28.26
CA VAL A 399 -2.68 -12.46 -28.98
C VAL A 399 -3.18 -12.60 -30.42
N HIS A 400 -4.20 -11.83 -30.77
CA HIS A 400 -4.85 -11.77 -32.08
C HIS A 400 -4.97 -10.31 -32.49
N ARG A 401 -3.84 -9.65 -32.75
CA ARG A 401 -3.81 -8.23 -33.14
C ARG A 401 -4.73 -7.96 -34.33
N VAL A 402 -5.42 -6.83 -34.28
CA VAL A 402 -6.22 -6.33 -35.41
C VAL A 402 -5.31 -5.92 -36.57
N ALA A 403 -4.18 -5.29 -36.26
CA ALA A 403 -3.15 -4.90 -37.24
C ALA A 403 -1.74 -4.93 -36.61
N PRO A 404 -0.67 -5.06 -37.42
CA PRO A 404 0.71 -5.14 -36.90
C PRO A 404 1.23 -3.80 -36.38
N GLU A 405 0.68 -2.68 -36.85
CA GLU A 405 1.10 -1.35 -36.42
C GLU A 405 0.57 -1.01 -35.03
N TYR A 406 1.36 -0.25 -34.26
CA TYR A 406 0.87 0.43 -33.08
C TYR A 406 0.04 1.64 -33.51
N ILE A 407 -1.13 1.81 -32.90
CA ILE A 407 -1.92 3.02 -33.03
C ILE A 407 -2.62 3.31 -31.72
N ASN A 408 -2.56 4.56 -31.27
CA ASN A 408 -3.25 4.99 -30.06
C ASN A 408 -4.46 5.85 -30.41
N TRP A 409 -5.24 6.23 -29.41
CA TRP A 409 -6.49 6.97 -29.62
C TRP A 409 -6.29 8.33 -30.30
N LYS A 410 -5.22 9.05 -29.93
CA LYS A 410 -4.90 10.35 -30.55
C LYS A 410 -4.65 10.20 -32.04
N GLU A 411 -3.82 9.23 -32.42
CA GLU A 411 -3.53 8.94 -33.82
C GLU A 411 -4.75 8.41 -34.56
N TRP A 412 -5.55 7.56 -33.93
CA TRP A 412 -6.80 7.04 -34.49
C TRP A 412 -7.74 8.18 -34.91
N GLN A 413 -7.95 9.15 -34.01
CA GLN A 413 -8.76 10.33 -34.28
C GLN A 413 -8.15 11.23 -35.35
N GLN A 414 -6.85 11.49 -35.31
CA GLN A 414 -6.16 12.32 -36.29
C GLN A 414 -6.24 11.74 -37.71
N ARG A 415 -6.17 10.41 -37.83
CA ARG A 415 -6.31 9.69 -39.11
C ARG A 415 -7.77 9.60 -39.58
N GLY A 416 -8.74 10.00 -38.75
CA GLY A 416 -10.17 9.91 -39.08
C GLY A 416 -10.65 8.47 -39.27
N LEU A 417 -10.06 7.52 -38.53
CA LEU A 417 -10.44 6.12 -38.62
C LEU A 417 -11.85 5.89 -38.04
N PRO A 418 -12.63 4.94 -38.57
CA PRO A 418 -13.94 4.60 -38.03
C PRO A 418 -13.87 4.27 -36.54
N LEU A 419 -14.83 4.75 -35.75
CA LEU A 419 -14.84 4.49 -34.30
C LEU A 419 -15.33 3.09 -33.97
N ASN A 420 -16.32 2.61 -34.72
CA ASN A 420 -16.97 1.33 -34.53
C ASN A 420 -17.25 0.72 -35.91
N ASP A 421 -16.97 -0.56 -36.04
CA ASP A 421 -17.22 -1.43 -37.19
C ASP A 421 -18.24 -2.55 -36.85
N HIS A 422 -19.03 -2.35 -35.79
CA HIS A 422 -20.06 -3.29 -35.31
C HIS A 422 -21.13 -3.61 -36.34
#